data_AF-A0A3B8WX17-F1
#
_entry.id   AF-A0A3B8WX17-F1
#
_cell.length_a   1.000
_cell.length_b   1.000
_cell.length_c   1.000
_cell.angle_alpha   90.00
_cell.angle_beta   90.00
_cell.angle_gamma   90.00
#
_symmetry.space_group_name_H-M   'P 1'
#
loop_
_entity.id
_entity.type
_entity.pdbx_description
1 polymer ?
#
loop_
_entity_poly.entity_id
_entity_poly.type
_entity_poly.pdbx_seq_one_letter_code
_entity_poly.pdbx_strand_id
1 'polypeptide(L)'
;MVEKNYSRVEVGDIKLGIRFSAPVFFEDGENMFLAEGKTVKQYHIQALSRWNIPYLLSYGHVINQNQNDDGVDADDSVYDVEEVEELEELDEVEEVESLPASK
;
A
#
# COMPACT_ATOMS: atom_id res chain seq x y z
N MET A 1 -8.19 -13.44 22.42
CA MET A 1 -7.81 -13.07 21.03
C MET A 1 -8.67 -13.92 20.12
N VAL A 2 -9.41 -13.31 19.19
CA VAL A 2 -10.22 -14.07 18.22
C VAL A 2 -9.24 -14.63 17.19
N GLU A 3 -9.18 -15.96 17.07
CA GLU A 3 -8.39 -16.63 16.04
C GLU A 3 -8.99 -16.29 14.68
N LYS A 4 -8.20 -15.63 13.81
CA LYS A 4 -8.63 -15.23 12.47
C LYS A 4 -8.23 -16.32 11.48
N ASN A 5 -9.21 -16.91 10.81
CA ASN A 5 -8.96 -17.87 9.74
C ASN A 5 -8.74 -17.11 8.43
N TYR A 6 -7.49 -16.82 8.10
CA TYR A 6 -7.14 -16.17 6.83
C TYR A 6 -7.33 -17.13 5.66
N SER A 7 -7.98 -16.64 4.61
CA SER A 7 -8.11 -17.26 3.30
C SER A 7 -7.22 -16.53 2.30
N ARG A 8 -6.58 -17.31 1.43
CA ARG A 8 -5.77 -16.80 0.34
C ARG A 8 -6.67 -16.28 -0.78
N VAL A 9 -6.37 -15.07 -1.25
CA VAL A 9 -7.04 -14.42 -2.38
C VAL A 9 -6.02 -14.23 -3.49
N GLU A 10 -6.30 -14.80 -4.67
CA GLU A 10 -5.44 -14.64 -5.83
C GLU A 10 -5.56 -13.21 -6.37
N VAL A 11 -4.43 -12.61 -6.78
CA VAL A 11 -4.43 -11.26 -7.34
C VAL A 11 -5.29 -11.16 -8.61
N GLY A 12 -5.43 -12.25 -9.38
CA GLY A 12 -6.31 -12.32 -10.55
C GLY A 12 -7.81 -12.18 -10.23
N ASP A 13 -8.21 -12.45 -8.99
CA ASP A 13 -9.60 -12.27 -8.52
C ASP A 13 -9.87 -10.83 -8.06
N ILE A 14 -8.82 -10.02 -7.88
CA ILE A 14 -8.93 -8.61 -7.50
C ILE A 14 -9.26 -7.77 -8.74
N LYS A 15 -10.53 -7.34 -8.82
CA LYS A 15 -11.07 -6.57 -9.94
C LYS A 15 -11.62 -5.24 -9.49
N LEU A 16 -11.66 -4.27 -10.40
CA LEU A 16 -12.24 -2.96 -10.13
C LEU A 16 -13.69 -3.11 -9.64
N GLY A 17 -14.06 -2.40 -8.57
CA GLY A 17 -15.43 -2.40 -8.08
C GLY A 17 -15.77 -3.47 -7.03
N ILE A 18 -14.91 -4.48 -6.82
CA ILE A 18 -15.19 -5.49 -5.79
C ILE A 18 -14.95 -4.92 -4.39
N ARG A 19 -15.64 -5.48 -3.41
CA ARG A 19 -15.51 -5.17 -1.97
C ARG A 19 -15.37 -6.47 -1.19
N PHE A 20 -14.80 -6.40 0.01
CA PHE A 20 -14.65 -7.53 0.91
C PHE A 20 -15.39 -7.28 2.22
N SER A 21 -15.97 -8.34 2.80
CA SER A 21 -16.67 -8.31 4.09
C SER A 21 -15.73 -8.23 5.30
N ALA A 22 -14.43 -8.17 5.07
CA ALA A 22 -13.38 -8.01 6.06
C ALA A 22 -12.20 -7.31 5.39
N PRO A 23 -11.23 -6.78 6.16
CA PRO A 23 -10.01 -6.23 5.58
C PRO A 23 -9.23 -7.28 4.79
N VAL A 24 -8.51 -6.80 3.78
CA VAL A 24 -7.58 -7.57 2.97
C VAL A 24 -6.18 -7.10 3.31
N PHE A 25 -5.30 -8.06 3.57
CA PHE A 25 -3.92 -7.87 3.97
C PHE A 25 -2.99 -8.38 2.87
N PHE A 26 -1.74 -7.93 2.90
CA PHE A 26 -0.67 -8.52 2.11
C PHE A 26 -0.32 -9.93 2.61
N GLU A 27 0.64 -10.57 1.95
CA GLU A 27 1.09 -11.93 2.28
C GLU A 27 1.63 -12.10 3.70
N ASP A 28 2.03 -10.99 4.35
CA ASP A 28 2.47 -10.94 5.74
C ASP A 28 1.33 -11.10 6.76
N GLY A 29 0.07 -10.82 6.36
CA GLY A 29 -1.09 -10.83 7.25
C GLY A 29 -1.13 -9.68 8.27
N GLU A 30 -0.16 -8.77 8.21
CA GLU A 30 -0.01 -7.63 9.12
C GLU A 30 -0.37 -6.32 8.41
N ASN A 31 0.21 -6.09 7.22
CA ASN A 31 -0.01 -4.87 6.46
C ASN A 31 -1.33 -4.94 5.69
N MET A 32 -2.14 -3.89 5.83
CA MET A 32 -3.45 -3.81 5.20
C MET A 32 -3.32 -3.29 3.76
N PHE A 33 -3.91 -4.02 2.82
CA PHE A 33 -4.03 -3.63 1.43
C PHE A 33 -5.35 -2.89 1.16
N LEU A 34 -6.47 -3.38 1.71
CA LEU A 34 -7.79 -2.81 1.52
C LEU A 34 -8.62 -2.95 2.79
N ALA A 35 -9.22 -1.87 3.26
CA ALA A 35 -10.11 -1.91 4.41
C ALA A 35 -11.45 -2.61 4.10
N GLU A 36 -12.13 -3.06 5.15
CA GLU A 36 -13.45 -3.69 5.06
C GLU A 36 -14.46 -2.78 4.36
N GLY A 37 -15.26 -3.36 3.45
CA GLY A 37 -16.30 -2.65 2.71
C GLY A 37 -15.79 -1.65 1.66
N LYS A 38 -14.48 -1.42 1.56
CA LYS A 38 -13.90 -0.49 0.57
C LYS A 38 -13.83 -1.13 -0.81
N THR A 39 -14.05 -0.28 -1.80
CA THR A 39 -14.06 -0.68 -3.20
C THR A 39 -12.65 -0.70 -3.77
N VAL A 40 -12.30 -1.77 -4.48
CA VAL A 40 -11.04 -1.83 -5.25
C VAL A 40 -11.09 -0.81 -6.38
N LYS A 41 -10.25 0.22 -6.26
CA LYS A 41 -9.97 1.24 -7.30
C LYS A 41 -8.77 0.87 -8.19
N GLN A 42 -8.64 1.54 -9.33
CA GLN A 42 -7.62 1.25 -10.34
C GLN A 42 -6.18 1.32 -9.80
N TYR A 43 -5.87 2.29 -8.93
CA TYR A 43 -4.53 2.44 -8.38
C TYR A 43 -4.12 1.26 -7.49
N HIS A 44 -5.05 0.60 -6.81
CA HIS A 44 -4.75 -0.61 -6.03
C HIS A 44 -4.29 -1.75 -6.94
N ILE A 45 -4.98 -1.94 -8.08
CA ILE A 45 -4.62 -2.97 -9.08
C ILE A 45 -3.23 -2.68 -9.66
N GLN A 46 -2.95 -1.41 -9.95
CA GLN A 46 -1.63 -0.99 -10.43
C GLN A 46 -0.52 -1.25 -9.39
N ALA A 47 -0.79 -1.01 -8.11
CA ALA A 47 0.17 -1.29 -7.03
C ALA A 47 0.48 -2.79 -6.94
N LEU A 48 -0.54 -3.66 -6.96
CA LEU A 48 -0.35 -5.12 -6.94
C LEU A 48 0.52 -5.59 -8.11
N SER A 49 0.27 -5.05 -9.32
CA SER A 49 1.07 -5.38 -10.50
C SER A 49 2.49 -4.85 -10.42
N ARG A 50 2.69 -3.63 -9.89
CA ARG A 50 4.01 -2.98 -9.79
C ARG A 50 4.91 -3.71 -8.80
N TRP A 51 4.34 -4.19 -7.70
CA TRP A 51 5.08 -4.88 -6.63
C TRP A 51 5.12 -6.41 -6.82
N ASN A 52 4.50 -6.93 -7.87
CA ASN A 52 4.45 -8.36 -8.18
C ASN A 52 3.96 -9.20 -7.00
N ILE A 53 2.90 -8.74 -6.34
CA ILE A 53 2.32 -9.41 -5.17
C ILE A 53 1.74 -10.77 -5.61
N PRO A 54 2.10 -11.89 -4.97
CA PRO A 54 1.66 -13.21 -5.40
C PRO A 54 0.22 -13.53 -4.97
N TYR A 55 -0.16 -13.15 -3.75
CA TYR A 55 -1.50 -13.33 -3.20
C TYR A 55 -1.75 -12.35 -2.06
N LEU A 56 -3.02 -12.24 -1.68
CA LEU A 56 -3.48 -11.47 -0.54
C LEU A 56 -4.14 -12.39 0.49
N LEU A 57 -4.33 -11.89 1.71
CA LEU A 57 -4.97 -12.62 2.79
C LEU A 57 -6.22 -11.87 3.26
N SER A 58 -7.33 -12.57 3.44
CA SER A 58 -8.52 -12.02 4.09
C SER A 58 -9.27 -13.11 4.85
N TYR A 59 -9.89 -12.77 5.97
CA TYR A 59 -10.79 -13.69 6.70
C TYR A 59 -12.27 -13.46 6.34
N GLY A 60 -12.54 -12.61 5.34
CA GLY A 60 -13.87 -12.34 4.81
C GLY A 60 -14.14 -12.98 3.46
N HIS A 61 -15.20 -12.53 2.80
CA HIS A 61 -15.59 -12.95 1.46
C HIS A 61 -15.90 -11.73 0.58
N VAL A 62 -15.90 -11.94 -0.75
CA VAL A 62 -16.23 -10.88 -1.72
C VAL A 62 -17.72 -10.55 -1.63
N ILE A 63 -18.03 -9.26 -1.51
CA ILE A 63 -19.39 -8.72 -1.56
C ILE A 63 -19.66 -8.26 -3.01
N ASN A 64 -20.58 -8.94 -3.69
CA ASN A 64 -20.97 -8.58 -5.04
C ASN A 64 -21.90 -7.36 -5.04
N GLN A 65 -21.61 -6.35 -5.88
CA GLN A 65 -22.38 -5.10 -6.00
C GLN A 65 -23.84 -5.26 -6.46
N ASN A 66 -24.29 -6.47 -6.83
CA ASN A 66 -25.69 -6.73 -7.20
C ASN A 66 -26.63 -6.86 -5.99
N GLN A 67 -26.14 -6.75 -4.76
CA GLN A 67 -26.97 -6.58 -3.57
C GLN A 67 -26.95 -5.10 -3.20
N ASN A 68 -28.12 -4.47 -3.22
CA ASN A 68 -28.36 -3.04 -3.04
C ASN A 68 -27.84 -2.51 -1.69
N ASP A 69 -26.56 -2.20 -1.61
CA ASP A 69 -25.98 -1.47 -0.47
C ASP A 69 -25.46 -0.12 -0.98
N ASP A 70 -26.32 0.90 -0.84
CA ASP A 70 -26.05 2.35 -0.96
C ASP A 70 -25.05 2.84 0.12
N GLY A 71 -23.99 2.06 0.36
CA GLY A 71 -22.90 2.39 1.27
C GLY A 71 -21.98 3.41 0.62
N VAL A 72 -22.21 4.68 0.96
CA VAL A 72 -21.36 5.83 0.68
C VAL A 72 -19.90 5.48 1.01
N ASP A 73 -19.00 5.62 0.04
CA ASP A 73 -17.55 5.43 0.20
C ASP A 73 -16.98 6.63 1.00
N ALA A 74 -17.42 6.81 2.25
CA ALA A 74 -16.88 7.81 3.17
C ALA A 74 -15.76 7.16 3.98
N ASP A 75 -14.55 7.14 3.43
CA ASP A 75 -13.32 7.23 4.24
C ASP A 75 -12.16 7.47 3.27
N ASP A 76 -11.76 8.73 3.21
CA ASP A 76 -10.54 9.23 2.59
C ASP A 76 -9.44 9.17 3.66
N SER A 77 -9.12 7.97 4.15
CA SER A 77 -8.04 7.80 5.11
C SER A 77 -6.72 7.79 4.33
N VAL A 78 -6.12 8.98 4.25
CA VAL A 78 -4.68 9.21 4.05
C VAL A 78 -3.87 8.15 4.81
N TYR A 79 -3.37 7.14 4.09
CA TYR A 79 -2.30 6.31 4.61
C TYR A 79 -1.06 7.19 4.67
N ASP A 80 -0.61 7.42 5.91
CA ASP A 80 0.63 8.04 6.30
C ASP A 80 1.76 7.50 5.41
N VAL A 81 2.22 8.34 4.49
CA VAL A 81 3.45 8.08 3.74
C VAL A 81 4.54 8.23 4.79
N GLU A 82 5.06 7.09 5.30
CA GLU A 82 6.28 7.10 6.09
C GLU A 82 7.29 8.00 5.36
N GLU A 83 7.69 9.05 6.06
CA GLU A 83 8.58 10.10 5.62
C GLU A 83 9.80 9.47 4.96
N VAL A 84 9.93 9.64 3.64
CA VAL A 84 11.15 9.34 2.90
C VAL A 84 12.25 10.27 3.43
N GLU A 85 12.97 9.87 4.47
CA GLU A 85 14.26 10.48 4.80
C GLU A 85 15.20 10.23 3.61
N GLU A 86 15.39 11.29 2.83
CA GLU A 86 16.20 11.37 1.63
C GLU A 86 17.64 10.93 1.91
N LEU A 87 18.05 9.82 1.30
CA LEU A 87 19.41 9.27 1.37
C LEU A 87 20.43 10.20 0.67
N GLU A 88 21.38 10.71 1.48
CA GLU A 88 22.83 10.94 1.31
C GLU A 88 23.48 11.55 0.03
N GLU A 89 24.61 12.23 0.30
CA GLU A 89 25.76 12.63 -0.54
C GLU A 89 25.73 13.96 -1.32
N LEU A 90 26.40 14.99 -0.77
CA LEU A 90 27.03 16.05 -1.56
C LEU A 90 28.47 16.35 -1.07
N ASP A 91 29.40 15.80 -1.85
CA ASP A 91 30.72 16.28 -2.29
C ASP A 91 31.73 16.91 -1.31
N GLU A 92 32.88 16.23 -1.22
CA GLU A 92 34.19 16.77 -0.83
C GLU A 92 34.46 18.14 -1.46
N VAL A 93 34.54 19.19 -0.63
CA VAL A 93 35.18 20.44 -1.03
C VAL A 93 36.69 20.32 -0.76
N GLU A 94 37.46 19.95 -1.79
CA GLU A 94 38.90 20.23 -1.87
C GLU A 94 39.10 21.75 -1.81
N GLU A 95 39.42 22.29 -0.63
CA GLU A 95 39.91 23.67 -0.51
C GLU A 95 41.36 23.70 -0.97
N VAL A 96 41.51 24.05 -2.25
CA VAL A 96 42.78 24.23 -2.95
C VAL A 96 43.69 25.24 -2.23
N GLU A 97 44.87 24.76 -1.88
CA GLU A 97 46.02 25.53 -1.43
C GLU A 97 46.44 26.53 -2.53
N SER A 98 46.39 27.83 -2.25
CA SER A 98 47.14 28.82 -3.02
C SER A 98 47.94 29.74 -2.09
N LEU A 99 49.26 29.61 -2.19
CA LEU A 99 50.34 30.16 -1.37
C LEU A 99 50.59 31.69 -1.61
N PRO A 100 51.78 32.27 -1.29
CA PRO A 100 52.00 33.31 -0.29
C PRO A 100 52.34 34.70 -0.91
N ALA A 101 52.53 35.74 -0.09
CA ALA A 101 53.79 36.51 -0.04
C ALA A 101 53.64 37.82 0.74
N SER A 102 54.55 37.96 1.69
CA SER A 102 54.97 39.19 2.36
C SER A 102 55.57 40.20 1.35
N LYS A 103 55.28 41.50 1.54
CA LYS A 103 56.29 42.57 1.46
C LYS A 103 55.84 43.83 2.17
#